data_AF-A0A2V8M1A9-F1
#
_entry.id   AF-A0A2V8M1A9-F1
#
_cell.length_a   1.000
_cell.length_b   1.000
_cell.length_c   1.000
_cell.angle_alpha   90.00
_cell.angle_beta   90.00
_cell.angle_gamma   90.00
#
_symmetry.space_group_name_H-M   'P 1'
#
loop_
_entity.id
_entity.type
_entity.pdbx_description
1 polymer ?
#
loop_
_entity_poly.entity_id
_entity_poly.type
_entity_poly.pdbx_seq_one_letter_code
_entity_poly.pdbx_strand_id
1 'polypeptide(L)'
;MDDADPFLKARTLRAAGELGRGDLLEAAELYLDSEDEAVRFAGAWSSALRNGTPRAIRTLKAISDSGGRFSEDALEVAMRRMEFGPAKAWQQQLSQNASQLRLAIAGAGALGDPELIAWLIQQMSQPALARVAGEAFILITGVDIVKEHLDAGPPEGFDAGPDDNPANENVASDPDENLPWPAPVLIQSWWNDHADRFHSDTRYLLGKPITEEWAAEVLRANRQRQRAAAALELAIRQPRTPLFNIKAPGFRQLEMFNEPDPAIA
;
A
#
# COMPACT_ATOMS: atom_id res chain seq x y z
N MET A 1 23.55 11.37 -8.83
CA MET A 1 23.05 11.00 -7.49
C MET A 1 23.81 11.70 -6.37
N ASP A 2 24.94 12.34 -6.66
CA ASP A 2 25.85 12.88 -5.64
C ASP A 2 25.65 14.39 -5.39
N ASP A 3 24.42 14.88 -5.53
CA ASP A 3 24.11 16.27 -5.20
C ASP A 3 24.33 16.52 -3.70
N ALA A 4 24.73 17.73 -3.33
CA ALA A 4 24.90 18.13 -1.94
C ALA A 4 23.54 18.30 -1.24
N ASP A 5 22.50 18.67 -1.97
CA ASP A 5 21.15 18.84 -1.44
C ASP A 5 20.45 17.48 -1.21
N PRO A 6 20.11 17.13 0.06
CA PRO A 6 19.39 15.91 0.37
C PRO A 6 18.04 15.78 -0.35
N PHE A 7 17.34 16.89 -0.63
CA PHE A 7 16.06 16.87 -1.32
C PHE A 7 16.22 16.42 -2.78
N LEU A 8 17.16 17.04 -3.52
CA LEU A 8 17.46 16.67 -4.91
C LEU A 8 17.97 15.24 -5.01
N LYS A 9 18.80 14.83 -4.04
CA LYS A 9 19.30 13.46 -3.93
C LYS A 9 18.17 12.45 -3.73
N ALA A 10 17.30 12.66 -2.73
CA ALA A 10 16.15 11.80 -2.48
C ALA A 10 15.23 11.70 -3.71
N ARG A 11 14.97 12.83 -4.39
CA ARG A 11 14.14 12.85 -5.60
C ARG A 11 14.78 12.12 -6.77
N THR A 12 16.10 12.22 -6.94
CA THR A 12 16.85 11.48 -7.96
C THR A 12 16.82 9.97 -7.70
N LEU A 13 17.05 9.56 -6.45
CA LEU A 13 16.94 8.16 -6.03
C LEU A 13 15.54 7.61 -6.31
N ARG A 14 14.51 8.35 -5.90
CA ARG A 14 13.11 7.97 -6.13
C ARG A 14 12.78 7.85 -7.61
N ALA A 15 13.28 8.77 -8.44
CA ALA A 15 13.08 8.73 -9.89
C ALA A 15 13.71 7.48 -10.54
N ALA A 16 14.86 7.00 -10.04
CA ALA A 16 15.45 5.76 -10.54
C ALA A 16 14.51 4.57 -10.34
N GLY A 17 13.90 4.47 -9.16
CA GLY A 17 12.85 3.49 -8.87
C GLY A 17 11.61 3.68 -9.74
N GLU A 18 11.07 4.89 -9.84
CA GLU A 18 9.87 5.15 -10.64
C GLU A 18 10.08 4.87 -12.15
N LEU A 19 11.26 5.16 -12.69
CA LEU A 19 11.56 4.96 -14.12
C LEU A 19 12.02 3.55 -14.48
N GLY A 20 12.18 2.64 -13.50
CA GLY A 20 12.67 1.28 -13.76
C GLY A 20 14.15 1.25 -14.18
N ARG A 21 14.93 2.27 -13.79
CA ARG A 21 16.36 2.40 -14.15
C ARG A 21 17.23 1.47 -13.31
N GLY A 22 17.21 0.20 -13.66
CA GLY A 22 17.94 -0.87 -12.99
C GLY A 22 19.45 -0.61 -12.87
N ASP A 23 20.02 0.07 -13.87
CA ASP A 23 21.43 0.48 -13.92
C ASP A 23 21.83 1.49 -12.84
N LEU A 24 20.86 2.17 -12.23
CA LEU A 24 21.10 3.15 -11.17
C LEU A 24 20.87 2.58 -9.75
N LEU A 25 20.40 1.34 -9.64
CA LEU A 25 20.00 0.77 -8.34
C LEU A 25 21.20 0.39 -7.47
N GLU A 26 22.32 -0.02 -8.06
CA GLU A 26 23.56 -0.26 -7.30
C GLU A 26 24.04 1.02 -6.60
N ALA A 27 24.00 2.15 -7.31
CA ALA A 27 24.30 3.45 -6.73
C ALA A 27 23.27 3.86 -5.66
N ALA A 28 21.98 3.52 -5.84
CA ALA A 28 20.96 3.79 -4.84
C ALA A 28 21.19 3.03 -3.52
N GLU A 29 21.80 1.84 -3.57
CA GLU A 29 22.11 1.05 -2.36
C GLU A 29 23.20 1.65 -1.48
N LEU A 30 24.02 2.55 -2.01
CA LEU A 30 25.01 3.29 -1.23
C LEU A 30 24.36 4.22 -0.20
N TYR A 31 23.09 4.57 -0.40
CA TYR A 31 22.35 5.54 0.41
C TYR A 31 21.44 4.91 1.47
N LEU A 32 21.46 3.58 1.64
CA LEU A 32 20.60 2.85 2.60
C LEU A 32 20.94 3.13 4.08
N ASP A 33 22.11 3.69 4.34
CA ASP A 33 22.55 4.11 5.69
C ASP A 33 22.73 5.64 5.78
N SER A 34 22.16 6.40 4.83
CA SER A 34 22.17 7.86 4.86
C SER A 34 21.58 8.37 6.18
N GLU A 35 22.17 9.41 6.78
CA GLU A 35 21.62 10.06 7.98
C GLU A 35 20.27 10.72 7.68
N ASP A 36 20.14 11.35 6.51
CA ASP A 36 18.87 11.91 6.03
C ASP A 36 17.88 10.78 5.70
N GLU A 37 16.73 10.81 6.38
CA GLU A 37 15.68 9.80 6.24
C GLU A 37 15.04 9.78 4.85
N ALA A 38 14.86 10.93 4.19
CA ALA A 38 14.24 10.98 2.87
C ALA A 38 15.16 10.36 1.81
N VAL A 39 16.46 10.62 1.90
CA VAL A 39 17.49 9.99 1.06
C VAL A 39 17.51 8.48 1.31
N ARG A 40 17.55 8.07 2.59
CA ARG A 40 17.55 6.67 3.00
C ARG A 40 16.32 5.92 2.49
N PHE A 41 15.14 6.48 2.69
CA PHE A 41 13.88 5.95 2.20
C PHE A 41 13.87 5.84 0.67
N ALA A 42 14.27 6.88 -0.07
CA ALA A 42 14.22 6.87 -1.52
C ALA A 42 15.14 5.81 -2.14
N GLY A 43 16.33 5.61 -1.57
CA GLY A 43 17.24 4.54 -1.97
C GLY A 43 16.64 3.17 -1.67
N ALA A 44 16.17 2.95 -0.43
CA ALA A 44 15.58 1.69 -0.01
C ALA A 44 14.33 1.31 -0.80
N TRP A 45 13.44 2.28 -1.02
CA TRP A 45 12.21 2.08 -1.78
C TRP A 45 12.50 1.68 -3.22
N SER A 46 13.44 2.35 -3.87
CA SER A 46 13.77 2.09 -5.28
C SER A 46 14.44 0.73 -5.45
N SER A 47 15.42 0.40 -4.60
CA SER A 47 16.10 -0.89 -4.64
C SER A 47 15.18 -2.05 -4.24
N ALA A 48 14.32 -1.87 -3.24
CA ALA A 48 13.35 -2.89 -2.84
C ALA A 48 12.28 -3.10 -3.92
N LEU A 49 11.71 -2.03 -4.48
CA LEU A 49 10.67 -2.13 -5.51
C LEU A 49 11.15 -2.91 -6.73
N ARG A 50 12.39 -2.65 -7.17
CA ARG A 50 12.91 -3.19 -8.43
C ARG A 50 13.71 -4.48 -8.26
N ASN A 51 14.67 -4.51 -7.33
CA ASN A 51 15.56 -5.66 -7.16
C ASN A 51 15.23 -6.50 -5.92
N GLY A 52 14.52 -5.94 -4.95
CA GLY A 52 14.10 -6.68 -3.75
C GLY A 52 15.25 -7.12 -2.88
N THR A 53 16.33 -6.35 -2.85
CA THR A 53 17.51 -6.77 -2.11
C THR A 53 17.20 -6.87 -0.63
N PRO A 54 17.70 -7.90 0.08
CA PRO A 54 17.42 -8.08 1.51
C PRO A 54 17.81 -6.87 2.35
N ARG A 55 18.86 -6.14 1.95
CA ARG A 55 19.28 -4.91 2.62
C ARG A 55 18.23 -3.81 2.47
N ALA A 56 17.74 -3.55 1.26
CA ALA A 56 16.70 -2.55 1.01
C ALA A 56 15.39 -2.88 1.76
N ILE A 57 14.96 -4.14 1.74
CA ILE A 57 13.78 -4.59 2.50
C ILE A 57 13.97 -4.35 4.01
N ARG A 58 15.13 -4.72 4.59
CA ARG A 58 15.42 -4.45 6.01
C ARG A 58 15.39 -2.96 6.34
N THR A 59 15.94 -2.11 5.47
CA THR A 59 15.91 -0.66 5.65
C THR A 59 14.48 -0.13 5.61
N LEU A 60 13.64 -0.59 4.68
CA LEU A 60 12.22 -0.22 4.64
C LEU A 60 11.46 -0.67 5.88
N LYS A 61 11.71 -1.89 6.39
CA LYS A 61 11.13 -2.33 7.66
C LYS A 61 11.49 -1.39 8.81
N ALA A 62 12.77 -1.04 8.95
CA ALA A 62 13.21 -0.12 9.99
C ALA A 62 12.59 1.28 9.87
N ILE A 63 12.41 1.81 8.65
CA ILE A 63 11.71 3.08 8.41
C ILE A 63 10.22 2.97 8.72
N SER A 64 9.61 1.83 8.40
CA SER A 64 8.22 1.55 8.76
C SER A 64 8.03 1.52 10.28
N ASP A 65 8.91 0.82 10.99
CA ASP A 65 8.82 0.63 12.44
C ASP A 65 9.05 1.94 13.22
N SER A 66 9.71 2.96 12.63
CA SER A 66 9.96 4.25 13.29
C SER A 66 8.72 5.15 13.38
N GLY A 67 7.64 4.85 12.63
CA GLY A 67 6.39 5.61 12.66
C GLY A 67 6.45 7.01 12.04
N GLY A 68 7.49 7.31 11.23
CA GLY A 68 7.64 8.59 10.55
C GLY A 68 6.77 8.75 9.30
N ARG A 69 6.92 9.89 8.60
CA ARG A 69 6.16 10.24 7.38
C ARG A 69 6.26 9.25 6.23
N PHE A 70 7.25 8.37 6.23
CA PHE A 70 7.49 7.35 5.20
C PHE A 70 7.03 5.96 5.63
N SER A 71 6.42 5.82 6.81
CA SER A 71 6.16 4.51 7.43
C SER A 71 5.23 3.63 6.59
N GLU A 72 4.05 4.13 6.22
CA GLU A 72 3.08 3.37 5.42
C GLU A 72 3.60 3.08 4.00
N ASP A 73 4.28 4.04 3.35
CA ASP A 73 4.88 3.82 2.03
C ASP A 73 6.01 2.77 2.06
N ALA A 74 6.80 2.75 3.13
CA ALA A 74 7.88 1.76 3.31
C ALA A 74 7.31 0.36 3.57
N LEU A 75 6.25 0.28 4.39
CA LEU A 75 5.49 -0.94 4.66
C LEU A 75 4.94 -1.54 3.37
N GLU A 76 4.23 -0.76 2.55
CA GLU A 76 3.59 -1.23 1.32
C GLU A 76 4.57 -1.95 0.40
N VAL A 77 5.73 -1.34 0.13
CA VAL A 77 6.73 -1.96 -0.74
C VAL A 77 7.41 -3.14 -0.08
N ALA A 78 7.75 -3.05 1.21
CA ALA A 78 8.39 -4.15 1.92
C ALA A 78 7.48 -5.38 2.00
N MET A 79 6.19 -5.22 2.33
CA MET A 79 5.23 -6.31 2.43
C MET A 79 5.03 -7.02 1.10
N ARG A 80 4.82 -6.27 0.03
CA ARG A 80 4.61 -6.83 -1.31
C ARG A 80 5.85 -7.53 -1.84
N ARG A 81 7.04 -7.05 -1.48
CA ARG A 81 8.30 -7.62 -1.98
C ARG A 81 8.80 -8.85 -1.23
N MET A 82 8.53 -8.95 0.07
CA MET A 82 8.95 -10.13 0.83
C MET A 82 8.18 -11.39 0.40
N GLU A 83 8.80 -12.55 0.63
CA GLU A 83 8.12 -13.84 0.60
C GLU A 83 6.96 -13.91 1.60
N PHE A 84 5.99 -14.78 1.34
CA PHE A 84 4.74 -14.89 2.13
C PHE A 84 4.99 -15.07 3.63
N GLY A 85 5.78 -16.07 4.03
CA GLY A 85 6.05 -16.38 5.44
C GLY A 85 6.67 -15.22 6.23
N PRO A 86 7.80 -14.64 5.79
CA PRO A 86 8.41 -13.47 6.45
C PRO A 86 7.50 -12.25 6.51
N ALA A 87 6.70 -12.00 5.47
CA ALA A 87 5.75 -10.89 5.45
C ALA A 87 4.64 -11.08 6.48
N LYS A 88 4.05 -12.29 6.54
CA LYS A 88 3.05 -12.67 7.55
C LYS A 88 3.59 -12.57 8.97
N ALA A 89 4.82 -13.05 9.21
CA ALA A 89 5.46 -12.93 10.51
C ALA A 89 5.66 -11.47 10.92
N TRP A 90 6.06 -10.58 10.00
CA TRP A 90 6.20 -9.15 10.30
C TRP A 90 4.84 -8.48 10.54
N GLN A 91 3.80 -8.82 9.78
CA GLN A 91 2.44 -8.33 10.01
C GLN A 91 1.94 -8.73 11.42
N GLN A 92 2.20 -9.97 11.84
CA GLN A 92 1.87 -10.45 13.19
C GLN A 92 2.67 -9.74 14.30
N GLN A 93 3.92 -9.35 14.04
CA GLN A 93 4.71 -8.56 14.99
C GLN A 93 4.11 -7.17 15.17
N LEU A 94 3.73 -6.51 14.07
CA LEU A 94 3.08 -5.19 14.11
C LEU A 94 1.75 -5.24 14.87
N SER A 95 0.95 -6.31 14.69
CA SER A 95 -0.36 -6.44 15.33
C SER A 95 -0.30 -6.66 16.84
N GLN A 96 0.85 -7.05 17.38
CA GLN A 96 1.08 -7.20 18.83
C GLN A 96 1.32 -5.85 19.53
N ASN A 97 1.62 -4.79 18.77
CA ASN A 97 1.87 -3.46 19.32
C ASN A 97 0.67 -2.55 19.05
N ALA A 98 -0.02 -2.12 20.11
CA ALA A 98 -1.20 -1.25 20.03
C ALA A 98 -0.93 0.05 19.23
N SER A 99 0.26 0.63 19.35
CA SER A 99 0.64 1.85 18.62
C SER A 99 0.86 1.63 17.12
N GLN A 100 1.02 0.38 16.69
CA GLN A 100 1.28 -0.01 15.30
C GLN A 100 0.09 -0.72 14.65
N LEU A 101 -1.08 -0.79 15.31
CA LEU A 101 -2.25 -1.50 14.77
C LEU A 101 -2.69 -0.98 13.40
N ARG A 102 -2.68 0.35 13.19
CA ARG A 102 -2.97 0.93 11.87
C ARG A 102 -2.01 0.40 10.79
N LEU A 103 -0.72 0.35 11.11
CA LEU A 103 0.31 -0.18 10.23
C LEU A 103 0.12 -1.69 9.99
N ALA A 104 -0.24 -2.45 11.02
CA ALA A 104 -0.54 -3.88 10.89
C ALA A 104 -1.75 -4.15 9.98
N ILE A 105 -2.76 -3.27 9.99
CA ILE A 105 -3.94 -3.33 9.12
C ILE A 105 -3.56 -3.01 7.67
N ALA A 106 -2.84 -1.92 7.43
CA ALA A 106 -2.32 -1.60 6.11
C ALA A 106 -1.46 -2.75 5.57
N GLY A 107 -0.61 -3.33 6.42
CA GLY A 107 0.25 -4.47 6.09
C GLY A 107 -0.54 -5.72 5.72
N ALA A 108 -1.70 -5.96 6.34
CA ALA A 108 -2.60 -7.05 5.96
C ALA A 108 -3.17 -6.84 4.54
N GLY A 109 -3.61 -5.62 4.22
CA GLY A 109 -4.07 -5.26 2.88
C GLY A 109 -2.97 -5.37 1.81
N ALA A 110 -1.74 -4.97 2.15
CA ALA A 110 -0.58 -5.09 1.27
C ALA A 110 -0.15 -6.55 1.05
N LEU A 111 -0.20 -7.37 2.10
CA LEU A 111 0.12 -8.80 2.04
C LEU A 111 -0.91 -9.59 1.23
N GLY A 112 -2.19 -9.27 1.35
CA GLY A 112 -3.24 -9.96 0.60
C GLY A 112 -3.62 -11.34 1.16
N ASP A 113 -3.30 -11.64 2.43
CA ASP A 113 -3.55 -12.95 3.05
C ASP A 113 -4.99 -13.05 3.58
N PRO A 114 -5.84 -13.96 3.04
CA PRO A 114 -7.21 -14.14 3.48
C PRO A 114 -7.33 -14.64 4.93
N GLU A 115 -6.29 -15.25 5.51
CA GLU A 115 -6.32 -15.67 6.92
C GLU A 115 -6.38 -14.48 7.89
N LEU A 116 -6.01 -13.28 7.44
CA LEU A 116 -6.09 -12.06 8.23
C LEU A 116 -7.49 -11.44 8.26
N ILE A 117 -8.44 -11.95 7.47
CA ILE A 117 -9.79 -11.37 7.34
C ILE A 117 -10.54 -11.37 8.68
N ALA A 118 -10.52 -12.48 9.42
CA ALA A 118 -11.18 -12.54 10.72
C ALA A 118 -10.63 -11.49 11.70
N TRP A 119 -9.30 -11.28 11.69
CA TRP A 119 -8.66 -10.26 12.50
C TRP A 119 -9.01 -8.84 12.03
N LEU A 120 -9.06 -8.59 10.71
CA LEU A 120 -9.49 -7.31 10.14
C LEU A 120 -10.93 -6.95 10.54
N ILE A 121 -11.86 -7.90 10.49
CA ILE A 121 -13.25 -7.71 10.92
C ILE A 121 -13.32 -7.31 12.40
N GLN A 122 -12.47 -7.88 13.26
CA GLN A 122 -12.35 -7.44 14.66
C GLN A 122 -11.87 -5.99 14.76
N GLN A 123 -10.89 -5.58 13.94
CA GLN A 123 -10.41 -4.19 13.93
C GLN A 123 -11.46 -3.20 13.43
N MET A 124 -12.40 -3.64 12.58
CA MET A 124 -13.52 -2.81 12.12
C MET A 124 -14.44 -2.32 13.25
N SER A 125 -14.42 -3.00 14.41
CA SER A 125 -15.20 -2.60 15.58
C SER A 125 -14.58 -1.43 16.36
N GLN A 126 -13.35 -1.02 16.03
CA GLN A 126 -12.68 0.11 16.67
C GLN A 126 -12.85 1.35 15.78
N PRO A 127 -13.55 2.42 16.24
CA PRO A 127 -13.84 3.60 15.40
C PRO A 127 -12.61 4.20 14.70
N ALA A 128 -11.48 4.31 15.40
CA ALA A 128 -10.25 4.89 14.87
C ALA A 128 -9.56 4.01 13.78
N LEU A 129 -9.89 2.72 13.72
CA LEU A 129 -9.28 1.76 12.78
C LEU A 129 -10.29 1.24 11.76
N ALA A 130 -11.57 1.56 11.91
CA ALA A 130 -12.64 0.92 11.17
C ALA A 130 -12.48 1.06 9.66
N ARG A 131 -12.29 2.29 9.20
CA ARG A 131 -12.19 2.61 7.77
C ARG A 131 -10.95 1.99 7.12
N VAL A 132 -9.78 2.08 7.74
CA VAL A 132 -8.55 1.46 7.23
C VAL A 132 -8.64 -0.08 7.25
N ALA A 133 -9.33 -0.69 8.22
CA ALA A 133 -9.62 -2.12 8.23
C ALA A 133 -10.56 -2.53 7.10
N GLY A 134 -11.60 -1.73 6.85
CA GLY A 134 -12.50 -1.89 5.71
C GLY A 134 -11.76 -1.79 4.38
N GLU A 135 -10.82 -0.85 4.24
CA GLU A 135 -9.97 -0.75 3.06
C GLU A 135 -9.08 -1.97 2.86
N ALA A 136 -8.39 -2.46 3.90
CA ALA A 136 -7.59 -3.68 3.82
C ALA A 136 -8.45 -4.90 3.41
N PHE A 137 -9.68 -4.98 3.94
CA PHE A 137 -10.64 -6.00 3.55
C PHE A 137 -11.05 -5.90 2.07
N ILE A 138 -11.32 -4.70 1.56
CA ILE A 138 -11.57 -4.45 0.13
C ILE A 138 -10.36 -4.88 -0.70
N LEU A 139 -9.14 -4.50 -0.29
CA LEU A 139 -7.91 -4.84 -0.99
C LEU A 139 -7.71 -6.35 -1.11
N ILE A 140 -8.09 -7.14 -0.12
CA ILE A 140 -8.00 -8.61 -0.19
C ILE A 140 -9.15 -9.19 -1.01
N THR A 141 -10.39 -8.77 -0.73
CA THR A 141 -11.59 -9.48 -1.19
C THR A 141 -12.19 -8.97 -2.49
N GLY A 142 -11.87 -7.72 -2.86
CA GLY A 142 -12.43 -7.03 -4.02
C GLY A 142 -13.88 -6.60 -3.87
N VAL A 143 -14.50 -6.79 -2.71
CA VAL A 143 -15.88 -6.36 -2.50
C VAL A 143 -15.97 -4.84 -2.52
N ASP A 144 -17.07 -4.31 -3.03
CA ASP A 144 -17.41 -2.91 -2.86
C ASP A 144 -18.40 -2.79 -1.70
N ILE A 145 -17.89 -2.35 -0.54
CA ILE A 145 -18.64 -2.29 0.72
C ILE A 145 -19.96 -1.51 0.55
N VAL A 146 -19.95 -0.39 -0.17
CA VAL A 146 -21.16 0.45 -0.33
C VAL A 146 -22.15 -0.22 -1.29
N LYS A 147 -21.64 -0.77 -2.40
CA LYS A 147 -22.49 -1.40 -3.42
C LYS A 147 -23.19 -2.65 -2.90
N GLU A 148 -22.52 -3.42 -2.06
CA GLU A 148 -23.06 -4.64 -1.44
C GLU A 148 -23.82 -4.36 -0.13
N HIS A 149 -24.04 -3.08 0.22
CA HIS A 149 -24.74 -2.66 1.44
C HIS A 149 -24.11 -3.24 2.73
N LEU A 150 -22.78 -3.27 2.77
CA LEU A 150 -21.96 -3.72 3.89
C LEU A 150 -21.41 -2.54 4.72
N ASP A 151 -21.84 -1.32 4.42
CA ASP A 151 -21.50 -0.10 5.12
C ASP A 151 -22.45 0.20 6.28
N ALA A 152 -21.99 1.05 7.19
CA ALA A 152 -22.75 1.67 8.25
C ALA A 152 -22.60 3.19 8.19
N GLY A 153 -23.39 3.91 9.00
CA GLY A 153 -23.11 5.31 9.28
C GLY A 153 -21.84 5.49 10.12
N PRO A 154 -21.27 6.72 10.15
CA PRO A 154 -20.20 7.04 11.09
C PRO A 154 -20.64 6.74 12.54
N PRO A 155 -19.73 6.31 13.41
CA PRO A 155 -20.02 6.10 14.82
C PRO A 155 -20.58 7.37 15.47
N GLU A 156 -21.52 7.19 16.39
CA GLU A 156 -22.14 8.32 17.10
C GLU A 156 -21.09 9.10 17.88
N GLY A 157 -21.04 10.42 17.68
CA GLY A 157 -20.05 11.30 18.31
C GLY A 157 -18.63 11.20 17.75
N PHE A 158 -18.42 10.56 16.59
CA PHE A 158 -17.12 10.57 15.92
C PHE A 158 -16.79 11.96 15.38
N ASP A 159 -15.64 12.51 15.80
CA ASP A 159 -15.09 13.77 15.31
C ASP A 159 -14.18 13.48 14.10
N ALA A 160 -14.60 13.92 12.92
CA ALA A 160 -13.90 13.68 11.65
C ALA A 160 -12.71 14.62 11.40
N GLY A 161 -12.32 15.43 12.39
CA GLY A 161 -11.23 16.40 12.27
C GLY A 161 -11.75 17.82 11.98
N PRO A 162 -10.90 18.72 11.45
CA PRO A 162 -11.28 20.13 11.28
C PRO A 162 -12.57 20.26 10.48
N ASP A 163 -13.55 20.92 11.07
CA ASP A 163 -14.64 21.57 10.37
C ASP A 163 -14.19 22.96 9.88
N ASP A 164 -14.97 23.60 9.01
CA ASP A 164 -14.72 24.99 8.56
C ASP A 164 -14.84 26.03 9.70
N ASN A 165 -14.87 25.60 10.96
CA ASN A 165 -14.95 26.45 12.12
C ASN A 165 -13.56 27.05 12.45
N PRO A 166 -13.40 28.38 12.34
CA PRO A 166 -12.12 29.03 12.63
C PRO A 166 -11.69 28.95 14.11
N ALA A 167 -12.54 28.44 15.01
CA ALA A 167 -12.21 28.17 16.41
C ALA A 167 -11.70 26.73 16.66
N ASN A 168 -11.71 25.85 15.65
CA ASN A 168 -11.21 24.49 15.77
C ASN A 168 -9.68 24.47 15.60
N GLU A 169 -8.95 24.11 16.67
CA GLU A 169 -7.48 24.06 16.68
C GLU A 169 -6.91 22.80 16.00
N ASN A 170 -7.75 21.81 15.67
CA ASN A 170 -7.32 20.56 15.03
C ASN A 170 -7.23 20.73 13.51
N VAL A 171 -6.04 21.01 12.97
CA VAL A 171 -5.80 21.21 11.51
C VAL A 171 -5.40 19.90 10.79
N ALA A 172 -5.41 18.76 11.48
CA ALA A 172 -4.97 17.49 10.90
C ALA A 172 -6.05 16.92 9.96
N SER A 173 -5.74 16.86 8.65
CA SER A 173 -6.62 16.23 7.65
C SER A 173 -6.81 14.75 7.97
N ASP A 174 -8.07 14.30 7.97
CA ASP A 174 -8.41 12.89 8.16
C ASP A 174 -7.96 12.06 6.93
N PRO A 175 -6.98 11.15 7.07
CA PRO A 175 -6.47 10.36 5.95
C PRO A 175 -7.51 9.37 5.41
N ASP A 176 -8.57 9.07 6.16
CA ASP A 176 -9.56 8.05 5.84
C ASP A 176 -10.90 8.67 5.43
N GLU A 177 -11.00 9.99 5.26
CA GLU A 177 -12.25 10.75 4.99
C GLU A 177 -13.09 10.14 3.85
N ASN A 178 -12.42 9.67 2.80
CA ASN A 178 -13.06 9.13 1.60
C ASN A 178 -13.35 7.62 1.67
N LEU A 179 -13.06 6.97 2.79
CA LEU A 179 -13.30 5.54 2.99
C LEU A 179 -14.69 5.30 3.61
N PRO A 180 -15.40 4.26 3.17
CA PRO A 180 -16.69 3.91 3.76
C PRO A 180 -16.50 3.39 5.19
N TRP A 181 -17.49 3.63 6.04
CA TRP A 181 -17.56 3.01 7.36
C TRP A 181 -18.05 1.57 7.22
N PRO A 182 -17.24 0.55 7.54
CA PRO A 182 -17.68 -0.84 7.44
C PRO A 182 -18.69 -1.19 8.53
N ALA A 183 -19.65 -2.06 8.22
CA ALA A 183 -20.53 -2.71 9.19
C ALA A 183 -19.98 -4.12 9.54
N PRO A 184 -19.30 -4.32 10.69
CA PRO A 184 -18.58 -5.58 10.97
C PRO A 184 -19.48 -6.82 10.92
N VAL A 185 -20.74 -6.71 11.39
CA VAL A 185 -21.70 -7.82 11.40
C VAL A 185 -22.12 -8.22 9.99
N LEU A 186 -22.39 -7.26 9.11
CA LEU A 186 -22.77 -7.53 7.71
C LEU A 186 -21.58 -8.09 6.93
N ILE A 187 -20.39 -7.52 7.13
CA ILE A 187 -19.15 -7.99 6.52
C ILE A 187 -18.83 -9.41 6.98
N GLN A 188 -19.03 -9.74 8.25
CA GLN A 188 -18.82 -11.10 8.75
C GLN A 188 -19.77 -12.10 8.09
N SER A 189 -21.06 -11.74 7.93
CA SER A 189 -22.02 -12.58 7.21
C SER A 189 -21.60 -12.78 5.76
N TRP A 190 -21.27 -11.69 5.06
CA TRP A 190 -20.79 -11.75 3.69
C TRP A 190 -19.53 -12.62 3.57
N TRP A 191 -18.57 -12.49 4.49
CA TRP A 191 -17.34 -13.28 4.47
C TRP A 191 -17.64 -14.77 4.61
N ASN A 192 -18.54 -15.17 5.52
CA ASN A 192 -18.92 -16.57 5.68
C ASN A 192 -19.47 -17.19 4.39
N ASP A 193 -20.19 -16.40 3.59
CA ASP A 193 -20.78 -16.85 2.32
C ASP A 193 -19.77 -16.88 1.15
N HIS A 194 -18.62 -16.20 1.28
CA HIS A 194 -17.66 -16.01 0.19
C HIS A 194 -16.26 -16.57 0.48
N ALA A 195 -15.98 -17.03 1.70
CA ALA A 195 -14.66 -17.48 2.12
C ALA A 195 -14.12 -18.66 1.29
N ASP A 196 -14.99 -19.54 0.80
CA ASP A 196 -14.62 -20.77 0.08
C ASP A 196 -13.80 -20.54 -1.20
N ARG A 197 -13.85 -19.33 -1.79
CA ARG A 197 -13.06 -18.99 -2.98
C ARG A 197 -11.62 -18.54 -2.67
N PHE A 198 -11.29 -18.40 -1.38
CA PHE A 198 -9.96 -17.99 -0.93
C PHE A 198 -9.20 -19.18 -0.37
N HIS A 199 -7.90 -19.17 -0.59
CA HIS A 199 -7.01 -20.26 -0.19
C HIS A 199 -5.85 -19.71 0.64
N SER A 200 -5.48 -20.47 1.68
CA SER A 200 -4.27 -20.23 2.46
C SER A 200 -3.03 -20.15 1.57
N ASP A 201 -2.02 -19.42 2.05
CA ASP A 201 -0.73 -19.24 1.38
C ASP A 201 -0.80 -18.61 -0.03
N THR A 202 -1.95 -18.06 -0.42
CA THR A 202 -2.15 -17.33 -1.67
C THR A 202 -2.40 -15.86 -1.38
N ARG A 203 -1.66 -14.98 -2.05
CA ARG A 203 -1.90 -13.53 -1.97
C ARG A 203 -3.00 -13.12 -2.93
N TYR A 204 -3.94 -12.32 -2.46
CA TYR A 204 -5.01 -11.74 -3.24
C TYR A 204 -4.89 -10.23 -3.34
N LEU A 205 -5.26 -9.70 -4.49
CA LEU A 205 -5.57 -8.29 -4.69
C LEU A 205 -6.97 -8.25 -5.29
N LEU A 206 -7.88 -7.50 -4.69
CA LEU A 206 -9.26 -7.36 -5.14
C LEU A 206 -9.96 -8.68 -5.52
N GLY A 207 -9.80 -9.71 -4.69
CA GLY A 207 -10.54 -10.97 -4.83
C GLY A 207 -9.98 -11.95 -5.85
N LYS A 208 -8.84 -11.65 -6.50
CA LYS A 208 -8.11 -12.63 -7.33
C LYS A 208 -6.66 -12.77 -6.89
N PRO A 209 -6.03 -13.95 -7.13
CA PRO A 209 -4.60 -14.13 -6.92
C PRO A 209 -3.78 -13.07 -7.67
N ILE A 210 -2.70 -12.59 -7.05
CA ILE A 210 -1.91 -11.49 -7.63
C ILE A 210 -1.03 -12.00 -8.79
N THR A 211 -1.48 -11.75 -10.02
CA THR A 211 -0.72 -11.98 -11.26
C THR A 211 -0.45 -10.66 -12.00
N GLU A 212 0.43 -10.69 -13.01
CA GLU A 212 0.68 -9.51 -13.86
C GLU A 212 -0.59 -9.09 -14.61
N GLU A 213 -1.30 -10.06 -15.20
CA GLU A 213 -2.52 -9.81 -15.97
C GLU A 213 -3.58 -9.15 -15.11
N TRP A 214 -3.77 -9.66 -13.89
CA TRP A 214 -4.75 -9.13 -12.99
C TRP A 214 -4.37 -7.73 -12.47
N ALA A 215 -3.11 -7.51 -12.09
CA ALA A 215 -2.67 -6.17 -11.68
C ALA A 215 -2.83 -5.13 -12.82
N ALA A 216 -2.59 -5.53 -14.07
CA ALA A 216 -2.85 -4.67 -15.24
C ALA A 216 -4.34 -4.39 -15.47
N GLU A 217 -5.23 -5.36 -15.19
CA GLU A 217 -6.68 -5.14 -15.21
C GLU A 217 -7.10 -4.16 -14.11
N VAL A 218 -6.57 -4.33 -12.89
CA VAL A 218 -6.86 -3.45 -11.76
C VAL A 218 -6.46 -2.01 -12.08
N LEU A 219 -5.28 -1.81 -12.65
CA LEU A 219 -4.81 -0.47 -13.05
C LEU A 219 -5.74 0.27 -14.00
N ARG A 220 -6.44 -0.43 -14.89
CA ARG A 220 -7.31 0.20 -15.91
C ARG A 220 -8.67 0.61 -15.37
N ALA A 221 -9.25 -0.17 -14.46
CA ALA A 221 -10.69 -0.10 -14.17
C ALA A 221 -11.06 0.22 -12.71
N ASN A 222 -10.10 0.44 -11.81
CA ASN A 222 -10.38 0.55 -10.37
C ASN A 222 -10.14 1.95 -9.78
N ARG A 223 -10.39 2.13 -8.48
CA ARG A 223 -10.24 3.40 -7.76
C ARG A 223 -8.76 3.71 -7.48
N GLN A 224 -8.45 4.98 -7.19
CA GLN A 224 -7.06 5.47 -7.09
C GLN A 224 -6.15 4.64 -6.15
N ARG A 225 -6.63 4.30 -4.95
CA ARG A 225 -5.84 3.53 -3.96
C ARG A 225 -5.59 2.09 -4.42
N GLN A 226 -6.60 1.47 -5.03
CA GLN A 226 -6.51 0.14 -5.63
C GLN A 226 -5.53 0.12 -6.83
N ARG A 227 -5.56 1.16 -7.65
CA ARG A 227 -4.59 1.36 -8.74
C ARG A 227 -3.18 1.55 -8.21
N ALA A 228 -3.00 2.23 -7.07
CA ALA A 228 -1.68 2.37 -6.44
C ALA A 228 -1.08 1.01 -6.04
N ALA A 229 -1.88 0.16 -5.38
CA ALA A 229 -1.47 -1.20 -5.05
C ALA A 229 -1.07 -2.00 -6.31
N ALA A 230 -1.92 -1.97 -7.34
CA ALA A 230 -1.66 -2.66 -8.60
C ALA A 230 -0.40 -2.14 -9.34
N ALA A 231 -0.13 -0.83 -9.29
CA ALA A 231 1.08 -0.24 -9.87
C ALA A 231 2.35 -0.82 -9.21
N LEU A 232 2.35 -0.95 -7.88
CA LEU A 232 3.46 -1.55 -7.14
C LEU A 232 3.60 -3.04 -7.49
N GLU A 233 2.51 -3.79 -7.54
CA GLU A 233 2.53 -5.22 -7.90
C GLU A 233 3.12 -5.48 -9.29
N LEU A 234 2.76 -4.63 -10.27
CA LEU A 234 3.37 -4.68 -11.61
C LEU A 234 4.83 -4.28 -11.59
N ALA A 235 5.20 -3.18 -10.91
CA ALA A 235 6.59 -2.72 -10.87
C ALA A 235 7.54 -3.73 -10.21
N ILE A 236 7.03 -4.54 -9.27
CA ILE A 236 7.76 -5.65 -8.64
C ILE A 236 8.03 -6.77 -9.63
N ARG A 237 7.02 -7.15 -10.43
CA ARG A 237 7.09 -8.26 -11.41
C ARG A 237 7.79 -7.87 -12.70
N GLN A 238 7.70 -6.60 -13.08
CA GLN A 238 8.30 -6.01 -14.26
C GLN A 238 9.33 -4.93 -13.86
N PRO A 239 10.50 -5.35 -13.32
CA PRO A 239 11.44 -4.43 -12.66
C PRO A 239 12.09 -3.41 -13.59
N ARG A 240 12.06 -3.64 -14.92
CA ARG A 240 12.61 -2.72 -15.94
C ARG A 240 11.57 -1.78 -16.55
N THR A 241 10.30 -1.95 -16.22
CA THR A 241 9.22 -1.12 -16.75
C THR A 241 8.98 0.07 -15.82
N PRO A 242 8.77 1.30 -16.34
CA PRO A 242 8.39 2.43 -15.52
C PRO A 242 7.15 2.12 -14.67
N LEU A 243 7.15 2.60 -13.42
CA LEU A 243 6.00 2.53 -12.54
C LEU A 243 4.87 3.35 -13.15
N PHE A 244 3.68 2.75 -13.28
CA PHE A 244 2.53 3.44 -13.83
C PHE A 244 2.17 4.67 -12.98
N ASN A 245 2.22 5.86 -13.57
CA ASN A 245 1.94 7.10 -12.85
C ASN A 245 0.44 7.33 -12.72
N ILE A 246 -0.16 6.75 -11.67
CA ILE A 246 -1.59 6.90 -11.35
C ILE A 246 -2.01 8.34 -11.05
N LYS A 247 -1.06 9.26 -10.80
CA LYS A 247 -1.33 10.68 -10.51
C LYS A 247 -1.22 11.55 -11.76
N ALA A 248 -0.81 11.00 -12.91
CA ALA A 248 -0.76 11.74 -14.16
C ALA A 248 -2.18 12.14 -14.63
N PRO A 249 -2.33 13.19 -15.45
CA PRO A 249 -3.63 13.50 -16.07
C PRO A 249 -4.19 12.31 -16.87
N GLY A 250 -5.51 12.15 -16.89
CA GLY A 250 -6.18 10.97 -17.48
C GLY A 250 -5.80 10.67 -18.93
N PHE A 251 -5.53 11.70 -19.76
CA PHE A 251 -5.07 11.49 -21.13
C PHE A 251 -3.68 10.84 -21.21
N ARG A 252 -2.74 11.23 -20.33
CA ARG A 252 -1.41 10.58 -20.26
C ARG A 252 -1.51 9.13 -19.79
N GLN A 253 -2.46 8.86 -18.90
CA GLN A 253 -2.70 7.48 -18.45
C GLN A 253 -3.24 6.59 -19.58
N LEU A 254 -4.10 7.14 -20.46
CA LEU A 254 -4.58 6.43 -21.65
C LEU A 254 -3.46 6.16 -22.66
N GLU A 255 -2.57 7.12 -22.87
CA GLU A 255 -1.36 6.94 -23.71
C GLU A 255 -0.49 5.80 -23.15
N MET A 256 -0.21 5.79 -21.84
CA MET A 256 0.57 4.73 -21.18
C MET A 256 -0.05 3.33 -21.29
N PHE A 257 -1.38 3.20 -21.42
CA PHE A 257 -2.03 1.91 -21.67
C PHE A 257 -1.90 1.43 -23.12
N ASN A 258 -1.68 2.37 -24.05
CA ASN A 258 -1.65 2.14 -25.49
C ASN A 258 -0.23 2.10 -26.06
N GLU A 259 0.79 2.49 -25.29
CA GLU A 259 2.20 2.37 -25.68
C GLU A 259 2.62 0.89 -25.71
N PRO A 260 3.16 0.39 -26.85
CA PRO A 260 3.79 -0.92 -26.88
C PRO A 260 5.04 -0.93 -25.99
N ASP A 261 5.31 -2.08 -25.38
CA ASP A 261 6.45 -2.29 -24.48
C ASP A 261 7.75 -1.73 -25.10
N PRO A 262 8.40 -0.72 -24.50
CA PRO A 262 9.64 -0.14 -25.04
C PRO A 262 10.79 -1.15 -25.06
N ALA A 263 10.64 -2.35 -24.49
CA ALA A 263 11.59 -3.45 -24.64
C ALA A 263 11.58 -4.14 -26.01
N ILE A 264 10.71 -3.76 -26.96
CA ILE A 264 10.62 -4.33 -28.32
C ILE A 264 11.02 -3.34 -29.44
N ALA A 265 11.60 -2.18 -29.12
CA ALA A 265 12.13 -1.24 -30.13
C ALA A 265 13.67 -1.16 -30.14
#